data_AF-A0A2E8MBM7-F1
#
_entry.id   AF-A0A2E8MBM7-F1
#
_cell.length_a   1.000
_cell.length_b   1.000
_cell.length_c   1.000
_cell.angle_alpha   90.00
_cell.angle_beta   90.00
_cell.angle_gamma   90.00
#
_symmetry.space_group_name_H-M   'P 1'
#
loop_
_entity.id
_entity.type
_entity.pdbx_description
1 polymer ?
#
loop_
_entity_poly.entity_id
_entity_poly.type
_entity_poly.pdbx_seq_one_letter_code
_entity_poly.pdbx_strand_id
1 'polypeptide(L)' 'MSVDLKSGGEVQGRVLSKLNPVIVQSQGGLVQMIPADKVEKGCNMKHSLMLSVDQLGQSAQDLADLTSYLETLK' A
#
# COMPACT_ATOMS: atom_id res chain seq x y z
N MET A 1 -2.96 2.10 -5.02
CA MET A 1 -2.93 3.22 -5.98
C MET A 1 -1.78 4.12 -5.58
N SER A 2 -1.10 4.67 -6.56
CA SER A 2 -0.04 5.64 -6.39
C SER A 2 -0.56 7.03 -6.76
N VAL A 3 -0.14 8.05 -6.02
CA VAL A 3 -0.42 9.46 -6.28
C VAL A 3 0.91 10.19 -6.40
N ASP A 4 1.24 10.61 -7.62
CA ASP A 4 2.44 11.40 -7.89
C ASP A 4 2.18 12.87 -7.56
N LEU A 5 3.14 13.51 -6.90
CA LEU A 5 3.05 14.90 -6.47
C LEU A 5 3.81 15.81 -7.45
N LYS A 6 3.27 17.01 -7.69
CA LYS A 6 3.89 18.01 -8.58
C LYS A 6 5.27 18.48 -8.11
N SER A 7 5.53 18.41 -6.80
CA SER A 7 6.83 18.74 -6.20
C SER A 7 7.87 17.61 -6.36
N GLY A 8 7.48 16.49 -6.97
CA GLY A 8 8.20 15.23 -6.88
C GLY A 8 7.80 14.43 -5.64
N GLY A 9 8.04 13.12 -5.71
CA GLY A 9 7.61 12.14 -4.71
C GLY A 9 6.29 11.47 -5.05
N GLU A 10 6.02 10.38 -4.34
CA GLU A 10 4.87 9.50 -4.60
C GLU A 10 4.23 9.11 -3.25
N VAL A 11 2.90 9.20 -3.17
CA VAL A 11 2.13 8.66 -2.05
C VAL A 11 1.45 7.38 -2.49
N GLN A 12 1.86 6.26 -1.89
CA GLN A 12 1.30 4.96 -2.18
C GLN A 12 0.27 4.57 -1.11
N GLY A 13 -0.87 4.05 -1.56
CA GLY A 13 -1.93 3.61 -0.66
C GLY A 13 -3.26 3.32 -1.33
N ARG A 14 -4.29 3.14 -0.51
CA ARG A 14 -5.67 3.07 -0.93
C ARG A 14 -6.28 4.47 -0.92
N VAL A 15 -6.81 4.91 -2.05
CA VAL A 15 -7.51 6.19 -2.12
C VAL A 15 -8.87 6.06 -1.45
N LEU A 16 -9.13 6.92 -0.45
CA LEU A 16 -10.40 7.02 0.26
C LEU A 16 -11.29 8.11 -0.35
N SER A 17 -10.69 9.18 -0.88
CA SER A 17 -11.39 10.26 -1.59
C SER A 17 -10.51 10.85 -2.69
N LYS A 18 -11.12 11.16 -3.84
CA LYS A 18 -10.48 11.83 -4.99
C LYS A 18 -10.89 13.31 -5.14
N LEU A 19 -11.59 13.86 -4.15
CA LEU A 19 -12.03 15.26 -4.14
C LEU A 19 -10.88 16.19 -3.71
N ASN A 20 -11.20 17.33 -3.11
CA ASN A 20 -10.22 18.22 -2.51
C ASN A 20 -10.43 18.25 -0.98
N PRO A 21 -9.48 17.74 -0.17
CA PRO A 21 -8.21 17.12 -0.56
C PRO A 21 -8.39 15.67 -1.07
N VAL A 22 -7.39 15.19 -1.80
CA VAL A 22 -7.22 13.76 -2.10
C VAL A 22 -6.79 13.07 -0.81
N ILE A 23 -7.50 12.01 -0.43
CA ILE A 23 -7.25 11.28 0.82
C ILE A 23 -6.72 9.89 0.46
N VAL A 24 -5.53 9.56 0.97
CA VAL A 24 -4.87 8.27 0.74
C VAL A 24 -4.53 7.63 2.07
N GLN A 25 -4.92 6.37 2.25
CA GLN A 25 -4.48 5.54 3.37
C GLN A 25 -3.30 4.66 2.92
N SER A 26 -2.13 4.92 3.47
CA SER A 26 -0.89 4.19 3.20
C SER A 26 -0.80 2.87 3.99
N GLN A 27 0.19 2.05 3.65
CA GLN A 27 0.58 0.88 4.43
C GLN A 27 0.81 1.27 5.90
N GLY A 28 0.37 0.43 6.83
CA GLY A 28 0.42 0.73 8.28
C GLY A 28 -0.72 1.63 8.78
N GLY A 29 -1.71 1.95 7.94
CA GLY A 29 -2.93 2.66 8.36
C GLY A 29 -2.80 4.19 8.42
N LEU A 30 -1.64 4.73 8.07
CA LEU A 30 -1.40 6.18 8.00
C LEU A 30 -2.32 6.82 6.96
N VAL A 31 -3.10 7.83 7.37
CA VAL A 31 -3.96 8.59 6.46
C VAL A 31 -3.30 9.93 6.13
N GLN A 32 -3.13 10.19 4.84
CA GLN A 32 -2.53 11.42 4.32
C GLN A 32 -3.57 12.21 3.52
N MET A 33 -3.63 13.52 3.78
CA MET A 33 -4.47 14.45 3.05
C MET A 33 -3.60 15.30 2.14
N ILE A 34 -3.84 15.22 0.84
CA ILE A 34 -3.05 15.87 -0.20
C ILE A 34 -3.96 16.89 -0.89
N PRO A 35 -3.66 18.20 -0.80
CA PRO A 35 -4.37 19.21 -1.58
C PRO A 35 -4.39 18.84 -3.08
N ALA A 36 -5.56 18.92 -3.71
CA ALA A 36 -5.72 18.44 -5.09
C ALA A 36 -4.84 19.19 -6.10
N ASP A 37 -4.50 20.46 -5.81
CA ASP A 37 -3.60 21.27 -6.61
C ASP A 37 -2.14 20.81 -6.55
N LYS A 38 -1.75 20.00 -5.55
CA LYS A 38 -0.42 19.39 -5.42
C LYS A 38 -0.31 18.02 -6.09
N VAL A 39 -1.42 17.41 -6.48
CA VAL A 39 -1.45 16.12 -7.18
C VAL A 39 -1.14 16.32 -8.66
N GLU A 40 -0.19 15.57 -9.18
CA GLU A 40 0.11 15.53 -10.61
C GLU A 40 -0.78 14.50 -11.32
N LYS A 41 -0.74 13.25 -10.87
CA LYS A 41 -1.55 12.16 -11.42
C LYS A 41 -1.73 11.03 -10.41
N GLY A 42 -2.73 10.20 -10.67
CA GLY A 42 -2.97 8.97 -9.93
C GLY A 42 -2.85 7.76 -10.84
N CYS A 43 -2.11 6.73 -10.41
CA CYS A 43 -1.85 5.52 -11.19
C CYS A 43 -2.15 4.24 -10.41
N ASN A 44 -2.59 3.19 -11.13
CA ASN A 44 -2.73 1.86 -10.55
C ASN A 44 -1.34 1.31 -10.19
N MET A 45 -1.24 0.66 -9.02
CA MET A 45 0.01 0.05 -8.60
C MET A 45 0.19 -1.30 -9.30
N LYS A 46 1.42 -1.60 -9.72
CA LYS A 46 1.79 -2.88 -10.33
C LYS A 46 2.30 -3.91 -9.32
N HIS A 47 2.42 -3.53 -8.04
CA HIS A 47 2.95 -4.36 -6.97
C HIS A 47 2.08 -4.24 -5.70
N SER A 48 2.22 -5.22 -4.81
CA SER A 48 1.50 -5.27 -3.53
C SER A 48 2.07 -4.26 -2.54
N LEU A 49 1.19 -3.69 -1.71
CA LEU A 49 1.54 -2.93 -0.51
C LEU A 49 1.58 -3.82 0.75
N MET A 50 1.64 -5.14 0.60
CA MET A 50 1.85 -6.03 1.73
C MET A 50 3.30 -5.91 2.20
N LEU A 51 3.51 -5.83 3.51
CA LEU A 51 4.85 -5.89 4.10
C LEU A 51 5.50 -7.23 3.76
N SER A 52 6.84 -7.26 3.71
CA SER A 52 7.54 -8.53 3.63
C SER A 52 7.29 -9.35 4.90
N VAL A 53 7.52 -10.66 4.80
CA VAL A 53 7.33 -11.61 5.91
C VAL A 53 8.22 -11.23 7.11
N ASP A 54 9.48 -10.87 6.83
CA ASP A 54 10.40 -10.40 7.86
C ASP A 54 9.92 -9.09 8.52
N GLN A 55 9.36 -8.17 7.74
CA GLN A 55 8.80 -6.91 8.26
C GLN A 55 7.52 -7.12 9.08
N LEU A 56 6.82 -8.23 8.87
CA LEU A 56 5.69 -8.65 9.70
C LEU A 56 6.13 -9.35 10.99
N GLY A 57 7.45 -9.52 11.22
CA GLY A 57 8.00 -10.20 12.39
C GLY A 57 7.90 -11.73 12.31
N GLN A 58 7.62 -12.27 11.13
CA GLN A 58 7.51 -13.70 10.90
C GLN A 58 8.84 -14.26 10.41
N SER A 59 9.18 -15.47 10.86
CA SER A 59 10.36 -16.19 10.41
C SER A 59 10.10 -16.94 9.10
N ALA A 60 11.18 -17.38 8.44
CA ALA A 60 11.09 -18.25 7.29
C ALA A 60 10.37 -19.58 7.61
N GLN A 61 10.49 -20.09 8.84
CA GLN A 61 9.80 -21.31 9.27
C GLN A 61 8.29 -21.09 9.35
N ASP A 62 7.85 -19.95 9.91
CA ASP A 62 6.42 -19.60 9.99
C ASP A 62 5.79 -19.51 8.60
N LEU A 63 6.54 -19.02 7.61
CA LEU A 63 6.10 -19.00 6.22
C LEU A 63 6.01 -20.40 5.60
N ALA A 64 6.97 -21.28 5.90
CA ALA A 64 6.94 -22.66 5.42
C ALA A 64 5.72 -23.40 5.96
N ASP A 65 5.47 -23.29 7.27
CA ASP A 65 4.32 -23.92 7.94
C ASP A 65 2.99 -23.38 7.41
N LEU A 66 2.88 -22.06 7.22
CA LEU A 66 1.70 -21.43 6.62
C LEU A 66 1.45 -21.94 5.20
N THR A 67 2.51 -22.05 4.40
CA THR A 67 2.40 -22.54 3.01
C THR A 67 1.93 -23.99 3.00
N SER A 68 2.51 -24.86 3.83
CA SER A 68 2.09 -26.25 3.96
C SER A 68 0.62 -26.37 4.39
N TYR A 69 0.17 -25.55 5.34
CA TYR A 69 -1.24 -25.54 5.75
C TYR A 69 -2.17 -25.13 4.60
N LEU A 70 -1.84 -24.05 3.87
CA LEU A 70 -2.64 -23.59 2.73
C LEU A 70 -2.73 -24.64 1.62
N GLU A 71 -1.71 -25.47 1.42
CA GLU A 71 -1.75 -26.59 0.48
C GLU A 71 -2.73 -27.69 0.89
N THR A 72 -2.99 -27.89 2.18
CA THR A 72 -4.01 -28.86 2.66
C THR A 72 -5.45 -28.40 2.42
N LEU A 73 -5.66 -27.11 2.15
CA LEU A 73 -6.99 -26.51 1.92
C LEU A 73 -7.40 -26.47 0.44
N LYS A 74 -6.53 -26.96 -0.46
CA LYS A 74 -6.85 -27.17 -1.88
C LYS A 74 -7.63 -28.45 -2.10
#